data_AF-A0A352J9U5-F1
#
_entry.id   AF-A0A352J9U5-F1
#
_cell.length_a   1.000
_cell.length_b   1.000
_cell.length_c   1.000
_cell.angle_alpha   90.00
_cell.angle_beta   90.00
_cell.angle_gamma   90.00
#
_symmetry.space_group_name_H-M   'P 1'
#
loop_
_entity.id
_entity.type
_entity.pdbx_description
1 polymer ?
#
loop_
_entity_poly.entity_id
_entity_poly.type
_entity_poly.pdbx_seq_one_letter_code
_entity_poly.pdbx_strand_id
1 'polypeptide(L)'
;MPKVLVSDPIDQVGIDILSQVATVDVKTTLSPEELIQVLPEYDAIMIRSGTRLTQDAIEAGKNLKIIGRAGVGVDNVDVPTATRMGIVVVNSPEGNTIAAAEHALAMMMSLSRFIPAANASLKGGKWDRKSFTGVEVYKKTLGILGLGKIGSHVATVAKSLGMRILAYDPFLTTERAEKLGVNLVELEILLREADYITLHLPKTKDTAHLINADRIAIMKDGVRIINCARGGIIDEGAIAEAIKSGKVAGIALDVFENEPLEAESVLRELGANVILTPHLGASTEEAQTNVAVDVAEQIRDVLLGLPARSAVNIPGLRPDVWQKLKPYLQLAEMLGNLVGQLAGGRVDNLNVKLQGEIANSESQPIVVAALKGLLSPALRERVNFVNASIEAKERGIHVTETRDPSVEDYSGSIHLTAHGSQGQQSVTG
;
A
#
# COMPACT_ATOMS: atom_id res chain seq x y z
N MET A 1 -9.11 -14.00 26.76
CA MET A 1 -8.42 -12.75 26.37
C MET A 1 -7.69 -13.04 25.07
N PRO A 2 -7.76 -12.18 24.04
CA PRO A 2 -7.08 -12.42 22.78
C PRO A 2 -5.57 -12.59 22.96
N LYS A 3 -4.92 -13.39 22.09
CA LYS A 3 -3.45 -13.51 22.03
C LYS A 3 -2.92 -12.82 20.77
N VAL A 4 -1.88 -12.01 20.93
CA VAL A 4 -1.19 -11.31 19.82
C VAL A 4 0.26 -11.80 19.72
N LEU A 5 0.69 -12.19 18.54
CA LEU A 5 2.09 -12.47 18.24
C LEU A 5 2.75 -11.24 17.61
N VAL A 6 3.88 -10.81 18.16
CA VAL A 6 4.75 -9.81 17.54
C VAL A 6 5.99 -10.55 17.03
N SER A 7 6.09 -10.71 15.71
CA SER A 7 7.11 -11.58 15.09
C SER A 7 8.31 -10.84 14.51
N ASP A 8 8.30 -9.50 14.53
CA ASP A 8 9.41 -8.64 14.11
C ASP A 8 9.73 -7.59 15.20
N PRO A 9 10.90 -6.94 15.17
CA PRO A 9 11.22 -5.85 16.09
C PRO A 9 10.26 -4.66 15.93
N ILE A 10 9.38 -4.45 16.91
CA ILE A 10 8.39 -3.37 16.98
C ILE A 10 8.74 -2.44 18.15
N ASP A 11 8.48 -1.14 17.99
CA ASP A 11 8.65 -0.16 19.06
C ASP A 11 7.79 -0.50 20.29
N GLN A 12 8.35 -0.29 21.48
CA GLN A 12 7.70 -0.66 22.75
C GLN A 12 6.32 0.00 22.90
N VAL A 13 6.12 1.21 22.39
CA VAL A 13 4.83 1.90 22.46
C VAL A 13 3.73 1.08 21.76
N GLY A 14 4.04 0.41 20.64
CA GLY A 14 3.09 -0.47 19.96
C GLY A 14 2.73 -1.70 20.80
N ILE A 15 3.72 -2.30 21.46
CA ILE A 15 3.53 -3.46 22.36
C ILE A 15 2.67 -3.07 23.56
N ASP A 16 2.89 -1.88 24.13
CA ASP A 16 2.14 -1.36 25.27
C ASP A 16 0.66 -1.13 24.91
N ILE A 17 0.37 -0.64 23.69
CA ILE A 17 -1.01 -0.47 23.19
C ILE A 17 -1.71 -1.83 23.07
N LEU A 18 -1.04 -2.84 22.51
CA LEU A 18 -1.59 -4.19 22.35
C LEU A 18 -1.87 -4.85 23.72
N SER A 19 -0.96 -4.66 24.67
CA SER A 19 -1.03 -5.24 26.02
C SER A 19 -2.23 -4.74 26.84
N GLN A 20 -2.87 -3.64 26.43
CA GLN A 20 -4.10 -3.13 27.05
C GLN A 20 -5.31 -4.04 26.80
N VAL A 21 -5.31 -4.85 25.73
CA VAL A 21 -6.48 -5.64 25.32
C VAL A 21 -6.18 -7.12 25.07
N ALA A 22 -4.90 -7.51 25.02
CA ALA A 22 -4.46 -8.86 24.67
C ALA A 22 -3.23 -9.30 25.46
N THR A 23 -3.02 -10.62 25.52
CA THR A 23 -1.72 -11.18 25.92
C THR A 23 -0.78 -11.14 24.72
N VAL A 24 0.36 -10.46 24.86
CA VAL A 24 1.31 -10.22 23.76
C VAL A 24 2.55 -11.08 23.93
N ASP A 25 2.85 -11.90 22.93
CA ASP A 25 4.10 -12.66 22.85
C ASP A 25 5.01 -12.02 21.81
N VAL A 26 6.23 -11.63 22.20
CA VAL A 26 7.25 -11.08 21.30
C VAL A 26 8.26 -12.17 20.96
N LYS A 27 8.25 -12.64 19.70
CA LYS A 27 9.12 -13.73 19.22
C LYS A 27 9.68 -13.36 17.84
N THR A 28 10.80 -12.64 17.82
CA THR A 28 11.34 -12.00 16.61
C THR A 28 12.27 -12.85 15.76
N THR A 29 12.54 -14.09 16.19
CA THR A 29 13.53 -14.98 15.56
C THR A 29 12.92 -16.32 15.14
N LEU A 30 11.61 -16.37 14.96
CA LEU A 30 10.92 -17.59 14.52
C LEU A 30 11.31 -17.91 13.08
N SER A 31 11.69 -19.15 12.83
CA SER A 31 11.74 -19.70 11.47
C SER A 31 10.34 -19.79 10.85
N PRO A 32 10.20 -19.87 9.52
CA PRO A 32 8.92 -20.08 8.86
C PRO A 32 8.16 -21.30 9.39
N GLU A 33 8.86 -22.40 9.68
CA GLU A 33 8.28 -23.63 10.20
C GLU A 33 7.77 -23.46 11.64
N GLU A 34 8.53 -22.80 12.51
CA GLU A 34 8.10 -22.49 13.87
C GLU A 34 6.92 -21.53 13.89
N LEU A 35 6.91 -20.55 12.99
CA LEU A 35 5.80 -19.60 12.84
C LEU A 35 4.49 -20.34 12.53
N ILE A 36 4.52 -21.27 11.55
CA ILE A 36 3.36 -22.12 11.20
C ILE A 36 2.85 -22.91 12.42
N GLN A 37 3.76 -23.43 13.25
CA GLN A 37 3.40 -24.26 14.41
C GLN A 37 2.70 -23.46 15.52
N VAL A 38 3.12 -22.21 15.76
CA VAL A 38 2.60 -21.40 16.87
C VAL A 38 1.39 -20.55 16.48
N LEU A 39 1.24 -20.20 15.20
CA LEU A 39 0.14 -19.37 14.69
C LEU A 39 -1.29 -19.82 15.08
N PRO A 40 -1.62 -21.13 15.20
CA PRO A 40 -2.93 -21.56 15.67
C PRO A 40 -3.35 -21.02 17.05
N GLU A 41 -2.40 -20.59 17.89
CA GLU A 41 -2.69 -20.08 19.23
C GLU A 41 -3.06 -18.58 19.28
N TYR A 42 -2.93 -17.85 18.17
CA TYR A 42 -3.03 -16.40 18.16
C TYR A 42 -4.30 -15.90 17.45
N ASP A 43 -4.88 -14.83 17.98
CA ASP A 43 -5.99 -14.08 17.37
C ASP A 43 -5.49 -12.99 16.42
N ALA A 44 -4.25 -12.55 16.60
CA ALA A 44 -3.65 -11.51 15.78
C ALA A 44 -2.14 -11.70 15.66
N ILE A 45 -1.58 -11.20 14.57
CA ILE A 45 -0.14 -11.09 14.39
C ILE A 45 0.25 -9.69 13.92
N MET A 46 1.28 -9.13 14.53
CA MET A 46 1.91 -7.89 14.12
C MET A 46 3.31 -8.17 13.58
N ILE A 47 3.56 -7.72 12.35
CA ILE A 47 4.81 -7.95 11.62
C ILE A 47 5.37 -6.64 11.03
N ARG A 48 6.60 -6.68 10.52
CA ARG A 48 7.24 -5.63 9.73
C ARG A 48 7.63 -6.17 8.35
N SER A 49 8.91 -6.13 8.00
CA SER A 49 9.47 -6.62 6.73
C SER A 49 10.27 -7.91 6.89
N GLY A 50 10.58 -8.34 8.12
CA GLY A 50 11.39 -9.52 8.37
C GLY A 50 10.59 -10.79 8.21
N THR A 51 9.43 -10.86 8.86
CA THR A 51 8.54 -12.01 8.80
C THR A 51 7.77 -12.03 7.48
N ARG A 52 7.75 -13.19 6.80
CA ARG A 52 6.93 -13.43 5.61
C ARG A 52 5.75 -14.34 5.93
N LEU A 53 4.53 -13.85 5.73
CA LEU A 53 3.31 -14.62 5.88
C LEU A 53 2.89 -15.21 4.53
N THR A 54 3.39 -16.41 4.26
CA THR A 54 3.02 -17.23 3.10
C THR A 54 1.61 -17.81 3.25
N GLN A 55 1.09 -18.39 2.17
CA GLN A 55 -0.17 -19.14 2.19
C GLN A 55 -0.22 -20.14 3.35
N ASP A 56 0.79 -21.00 3.47
CA ASP A 56 0.85 -22.04 4.51
C ASP A 56 0.82 -21.47 5.94
N ALA A 57 1.51 -20.35 6.18
CA ALA A 57 1.50 -19.68 7.48
C ALA A 57 0.11 -19.13 7.82
N ILE A 58 -0.53 -18.47 6.86
CA ILE A 58 -1.86 -17.90 7.05
C ILE A 58 -2.91 -19.01 7.27
N GLU A 59 -2.84 -20.10 6.50
CA GLU A 59 -3.72 -21.27 6.63
C GLU A 59 -3.60 -22.00 7.97
N ALA A 60 -2.41 -22.00 8.57
CA ALA A 60 -2.20 -22.52 9.91
C ALA A 60 -2.86 -21.66 11.00
N GLY A 61 -2.94 -20.35 10.79
CA GLY A 61 -3.52 -19.37 11.71
C GLY A 61 -5.05 -19.39 11.80
N LYS A 62 -5.65 -20.54 12.12
CA LYS A 62 -7.11 -20.76 12.12
C LYS A 62 -7.92 -19.81 13.01
N ASN A 63 -7.29 -19.24 14.04
CA ASN A 63 -7.90 -18.30 14.97
C ASN A 63 -7.57 -16.83 14.64
N LEU A 64 -6.70 -16.56 13.66
CA LEU A 64 -6.32 -15.21 13.28
C LEU A 64 -7.54 -14.43 12.80
N LYS A 65 -7.66 -13.21 13.30
CA LYS A 65 -8.68 -12.23 12.93
C LYS A 65 -8.07 -11.06 12.19
N ILE A 66 -6.82 -10.72 12.53
CA ILE A 66 -6.10 -9.60 11.93
C ILE A 66 -4.59 -9.86 11.80
N ILE A 67 -4.05 -9.45 10.65
CA ILE A 67 -2.63 -9.30 10.38
C ILE A 67 -2.35 -7.79 10.29
N GLY A 68 -1.51 -7.28 11.19
CA GLY A 68 -1.04 -5.89 11.14
C GLY A 68 0.38 -5.80 10.63
N ARG A 69 0.58 -5.16 9.48
CA ARG A 69 1.91 -4.86 8.96
C ARG A 69 2.30 -3.44 9.34
N ALA A 70 3.24 -3.29 10.28
CA ALA A 70 3.84 -2.01 10.68
C ALA A 70 4.75 -1.43 9.58
N GLY A 71 4.10 -0.74 8.63
CA GLY A 71 4.67 -0.01 7.51
C GLY A 71 3.69 0.07 6.33
N VAL A 72 4.09 0.65 5.20
CA VAL A 72 3.17 0.89 4.05
C VAL A 72 2.96 -0.33 3.16
N GLY A 73 4.05 -0.93 2.64
CA GLY A 73 3.95 -2.11 1.78
C GLY A 73 3.46 -3.35 2.53
N VAL A 74 2.80 -4.26 1.82
CA VAL A 74 2.32 -5.55 2.35
C VAL A 74 2.85 -6.73 1.52
N ASP A 75 3.97 -6.52 0.82
CA ASP A 75 4.57 -7.46 -0.14
C ASP A 75 5.01 -8.80 0.49
N ASN A 76 5.18 -8.81 1.82
CA ASN A 76 5.50 -9.97 2.63
C ASN A 76 4.28 -10.67 3.24
N VAL A 77 3.06 -10.31 2.83
CA VAL A 77 1.80 -10.95 3.26
C VAL A 77 1.06 -11.46 2.03
N ASP A 78 0.67 -12.73 2.03
CA ASP A 78 -0.27 -13.28 1.06
C ASP A 78 -1.70 -12.79 1.36
N VAL A 79 -1.97 -11.56 0.92
CA VAL A 79 -3.27 -10.90 1.06
C VAL A 79 -4.40 -11.72 0.45
N PRO A 80 -4.30 -12.30 -0.77
CA PRO A 80 -5.33 -13.18 -1.31
C PRO A 80 -5.73 -14.33 -0.38
N THR A 81 -4.76 -15.00 0.25
CA THR A 81 -5.04 -16.08 1.20
C THR A 81 -5.69 -15.56 2.48
N ALA A 82 -5.17 -14.46 3.04
CA ALA A 82 -5.80 -13.80 4.20
C ALA A 82 -7.25 -13.42 3.90
N THR A 83 -7.53 -12.88 2.72
CA THR A 83 -8.87 -12.53 2.29
C THR A 83 -9.79 -13.74 2.22
N ARG A 84 -9.36 -14.87 1.62
CA ARG A 84 -10.19 -16.10 1.58
C ARG A 84 -10.53 -16.59 2.98
N MET A 85 -9.60 -16.49 3.91
CA MET A 85 -9.81 -16.92 5.30
C MET A 85 -10.57 -15.90 6.17
N GLY A 86 -10.95 -14.75 5.60
CA GLY A 86 -11.64 -13.70 6.35
C GLY A 86 -10.73 -12.97 7.34
N ILE A 87 -9.41 -13.05 7.18
CA ILE A 87 -8.44 -12.37 8.05
C ILE A 87 -8.25 -10.94 7.54
N VAL A 88 -8.48 -9.94 8.40
CA VAL A 88 -8.26 -8.54 8.06
C VAL A 88 -6.76 -8.29 7.93
N VAL A 89 -6.32 -7.64 6.86
CA VAL A 89 -4.93 -7.19 6.74
C VAL A 89 -4.93 -5.67 6.83
N VAL A 90 -4.15 -5.11 7.75
CA VAL A 90 -3.97 -3.66 7.90
C VAL A 90 -2.52 -3.25 7.73
N ASN A 91 -2.31 -2.01 7.29
CA ASN A 91 -1.00 -1.39 7.19
C ASN A 91 -0.99 -0.01 7.86
N SER A 92 0.15 0.67 7.82
CA SER A 92 0.25 2.09 8.18
C SER A 92 0.61 2.92 6.94
N PRO A 93 -0.40 3.48 6.22
CA PRO A 93 -0.18 4.15 4.94
C PRO A 93 0.51 5.52 5.07
N GLU A 94 0.53 6.09 6.28
CA GLU A 94 1.07 7.44 6.52
C GLU A 94 2.34 7.44 7.38
N GLY A 95 2.57 6.42 8.20
CA GLY A 95 3.55 6.46 9.29
C GLY A 95 5.00 6.66 8.86
N ASN A 96 5.35 6.44 7.59
CA ASN A 96 6.70 6.64 7.05
C ASN A 96 6.81 7.72 5.96
N THR A 97 5.76 8.50 5.71
CA THR A 97 5.71 9.43 4.56
C THR A 97 6.87 10.43 4.59
N ILE A 98 7.12 11.04 5.75
CA ILE A 98 8.16 12.06 5.92
C ILE A 98 9.54 11.43 5.79
N ALA A 99 9.81 10.34 6.52
CA ALA A 99 11.08 9.62 6.45
C ALA A 99 11.45 9.21 5.01
N ALA A 100 10.48 8.71 4.25
CA ALA A 100 10.71 8.29 2.87
C ALA A 100 10.99 9.47 1.92
N ALA A 101 10.31 10.60 2.14
CA ALA A 101 10.56 11.82 1.37
C ALA A 101 11.95 12.40 1.68
N GLU A 102 12.33 12.45 2.96
CA GLU A 102 13.64 12.88 3.41
C GLU A 102 14.75 11.99 2.85
N HIS A 103 14.55 10.66 2.87
CA HIS A 103 15.51 9.72 2.31
C HIS A 103 15.70 9.89 0.80
N ALA A 104 14.61 10.07 0.04
CA ALA A 104 14.71 10.34 -1.40
C ALA A 104 15.49 11.63 -1.70
N LEU A 105 15.27 12.68 -0.92
CA LEU A 105 16.02 13.94 -1.02
C LEU A 105 17.48 13.76 -0.61
N ALA A 106 17.75 13.04 0.48
CA ALA A 106 19.11 12.73 0.94
C ALA A 106 19.89 11.93 -0.10
N MET A 107 19.24 10.94 -0.73
CA MET A 107 19.78 10.15 -1.83
C MET A 107 20.09 11.02 -3.06
N MET A 108 19.18 11.92 -3.46
CA MET A 108 19.40 12.88 -4.55
C MET A 108 20.59 13.80 -4.28
N MET A 109 20.69 14.35 -3.07
CA MET A 109 21.79 15.25 -2.70
C MET A 109 23.13 14.50 -2.58
N SER A 110 23.12 13.29 -2.03
CA SER A 110 24.29 12.42 -1.93
C SER A 110 24.83 12.05 -3.30
N LEU A 111 23.93 11.69 -4.24
CA LEU A 111 24.27 11.38 -5.62
C LEU A 111 24.87 12.59 -6.34
N SER A 112 24.30 13.78 -6.11
CA SER A 112 24.77 15.02 -6.74
C SER A 112 26.19 15.40 -6.33
N ARG A 113 26.65 14.94 -5.17
CA ARG A 113 27.91 15.40 -4.53
C ARG A 113 28.90 14.26 -4.23
N PHE A 114 28.65 13.04 -4.72
CA PHE A 114 29.49 11.86 -4.51
C PHE A 114 29.79 11.56 -3.04
N ILE A 115 28.83 11.83 -2.14
CA ILE A 115 29.08 11.79 -0.68
C ILE A 115 29.65 10.44 -0.23
N PRO A 116 29.07 9.28 -0.61
CA PRO A 116 29.58 7.98 -0.14
C PRO A 116 31.01 7.69 -0.61
N ALA A 117 31.30 7.93 -1.89
CA ALA A 117 32.61 7.68 -2.48
C ALA A 117 33.69 8.63 -1.95
N ALA A 118 33.37 9.92 -1.78
CA ALA A 118 34.29 10.90 -1.20
C ALA A 118 34.62 10.59 0.27
N ASN A 119 33.61 10.20 1.06
CA ASN A 119 33.81 9.73 2.43
C ASN A 119 34.67 8.46 2.49
N ALA A 120 34.42 7.48 1.63
CA ALA A 120 35.23 6.27 1.55
C ALA A 120 36.69 6.57 1.18
N SER A 121 36.93 7.50 0.25
CA SER A 121 38.28 7.97 -0.12
C SER A 121 39.04 8.52 1.08
N LEU A 122 38.42 9.41 1.86
CA LEU A 122 39.05 10.00 3.05
C LEU A 122 39.31 8.98 4.14
N LYS A 123 38.35 8.08 4.42
CA LYS A 123 38.55 6.97 5.37
C LYS A 123 39.67 6.01 4.94
N GLY A 124 39.88 5.88 3.63
CA GLY A 124 41.01 5.16 3.04
C GLY A 124 42.33 5.95 3.02
N GLY A 125 42.40 7.13 3.64
CA GLY A 125 43.61 7.94 3.75
C GLY A 125 43.97 8.78 2.52
N LYS A 126 43.05 8.90 1.53
CA LYS A 126 43.29 9.65 0.29
C LYS A 126 42.62 11.02 0.32
N TRP A 127 43.38 12.07 -0.03
CA TRP A 127 42.86 13.43 -0.23
C TRP A 127 42.54 13.70 -1.71
N ASP A 128 41.52 13.01 -2.25
CA ASP A 128 41.18 13.08 -3.68
C ASP A 128 40.11 14.12 -4.01
N ARG A 129 40.44 15.41 -3.85
CA ARG A 129 39.48 16.49 -4.15
C ARG A 129 39.12 16.58 -5.65
N LYS A 130 40.02 16.17 -6.54
CA LYS A 130 39.90 16.42 -7.99
C LYS A 130 38.93 15.46 -8.68
N SER A 131 38.75 14.26 -8.15
CA SER A 131 37.85 13.25 -8.74
C SER A 131 36.37 13.46 -8.44
N PHE A 132 36.00 14.35 -7.51
CA PHE A 132 34.61 14.53 -7.03
C PHE A 132 33.99 15.89 -7.39
N THR A 133 33.96 16.23 -8.67
CA THR A 133 33.23 17.42 -9.16
C THR A 133 31.73 17.14 -9.24
N GLY A 134 30.99 17.55 -8.20
CA GLY A 134 29.53 17.42 -8.14
C GLY A 134 28.75 18.41 -9.01
N VAL A 135 27.42 18.35 -8.90
CA VAL A 135 26.48 19.22 -9.63
C VAL A 135 25.56 19.95 -8.65
N GLU A 136 25.24 21.21 -8.97
CA GLU A 136 24.23 21.99 -8.25
C GLU A 136 22.82 21.64 -8.74
N VAL A 137 21.89 21.46 -7.80
CA VAL A 137 20.47 21.22 -8.10
C VAL A 137 19.71 22.52 -8.41
N TYR A 138 20.24 23.67 -7.99
CA TYR A 138 19.61 24.97 -8.21
C TYR A 138 19.33 25.23 -9.70
N LYS A 139 18.12 25.69 -10.03
CA LYS A 139 17.62 25.91 -11.40
C LYS A 139 17.59 24.67 -12.31
N LYS A 140 17.87 23.48 -11.80
CA LYS A 140 17.66 22.22 -12.53
C LYS A 140 16.18 21.84 -12.51
N THR A 141 15.80 20.97 -13.45
CA THR A 141 14.46 20.39 -13.54
C THR A 141 14.43 19.05 -12.81
N LEU A 142 13.56 18.92 -11.81
CA LEU A 142 13.20 17.64 -11.18
C LEU A 142 11.90 17.13 -11.80
N GLY A 143 11.96 15.96 -12.42
CA GLY A 143 10.82 15.16 -12.83
C GLY A 143 10.38 14.23 -11.69
N ILE A 144 9.14 14.34 -11.25
CA ILE A 144 8.55 13.51 -10.22
C ILE A 144 7.53 12.56 -10.84
N LEU A 145 7.82 11.25 -10.78
CA LEU A 145 6.89 10.21 -11.21
C LEU A 145 6.06 9.75 -10.01
N GLY A 146 4.80 10.15 -9.95
CA GLY A 146 3.88 9.91 -8.83
C GLY A 146 3.84 11.08 -7.84
N LEU A 147 2.67 11.71 -7.71
CA LEU A 147 2.39 12.80 -6.77
C LEU A 147 1.45 12.36 -5.64
N GLY A 148 1.71 11.17 -5.12
CA GLY A 148 1.18 10.76 -3.82
C GLY A 148 1.73 11.61 -2.67
N LYS A 149 1.52 11.14 -1.44
CA LYS A 149 1.95 11.84 -0.22
C LYS A 149 3.46 12.13 -0.23
N ILE A 150 4.29 11.10 -0.49
CA ILE A 150 5.76 11.22 -0.51
C ILE A 150 6.21 12.17 -1.63
N GLY A 151 5.75 11.96 -2.87
CA GLY A 151 6.12 12.81 -4.01
C GLY A 151 5.76 14.28 -3.82
N SER A 152 4.63 14.57 -3.16
CA SER A 152 4.22 15.94 -2.82
C SER A 152 5.17 16.61 -1.82
N HIS A 153 5.66 15.87 -0.81
CA HIS A 153 6.67 16.37 0.12
C HIS A 153 8.01 16.64 -0.57
N VAL A 154 8.46 15.71 -1.42
CA VAL A 154 9.67 15.87 -2.23
C VAL A 154 9.56 17.10 -3.13
N ALA A 155 8.43 17.31 -3.81
CA ALA A 155 8.19 18.49 -4.63
C ALA A 155 8.31 19.79 -3.85
N THR A 156 7.76 19.82 -2.63
CA THR A 156 7.78 21.00 -1.75
C THR A 156 9.21 21.38 -1.38
N VAL A 157 10.03 20.41 -0.96
CA VAL A 157 11.42 20.69 -0.58
C VAL A 157 12.28 21.03 -1.80
N ALA A 158 12.12 20.30 -2.92
CA ALA A 158 12.88 20.55 -4.14
C ALA A 158 12.64 21.97 -4.70
N LYS A 159 11.42 22.51 -4.57
CA LYS A 159 11.14 23.91 -4.89
C LYS A 159 11.89 24.90 -4.02
N SER A 160 11.95 24.64 -2.72
CA SER A 160 12.72 25.47 -1.78
C SER A 160 14.22 25.44 -2.08
N LEU A 161 14.71 24.38 -2.72
CA LEU A 161 16.07 24.30 -3.28
C LEU A 161 16.23 25.03 -4.63
N GLY A 162 15.16 25.66 -5.15
CA GLY A 162 15.16 26.43 -6.40
C GLY A 162 15.10 25.57 -7.65
N MET A 163 14.61 24.33 -7.57
CA MET A 163 14.39 23.47 -8.74
C MET A 163 13.08 23.81 -9.45
N ARG A 164 13.04 23.60 -10.77
CA ARG A 164 11.79 23.56 -11.55
C ARG A 164 11.19 22.16 -11.41
N ILE A 165 9.90 22.06 -11.07
CA ILE A 165 9.24 20.76 -10.88
C ILE A 165 8.33 20.44 -12.06
N LEU A 166 8.60 19.31 -12.70
CA LEU A 166 7.68 18.63 -13.60
C LEU A 166 7.16 17.38 -12.90
N ALA A 167 5.89 17.05 -13.07
CA ALA A 167 5.31 15.88 -12.45
C ALA A 167 4.43 15.11 -13.43
N TYR A 168 4.40 13.79 -13.26
CA TYR A 168 3.49 12.90 -13.95
C TYR A 168 2.74 12.05 -12.93
N ASP A 169 1.41 12.19 -12.92
CA ASP A 169 0.51 11.34 -12.15
C ASP A 169 -0.85 11.29 -12.88
N PRO A 170 -1.23 10.14 -13.47
CA PRO A 170 -2.47 10.04 -14.25
C PRO A 170 -3.74 10.12 -13.40
N PHE A 171 -3.61 10.07 -12.07
CA PHE A 171 -4.75 10.07 -11.13
C PHE A 171 -4.89 11.41 -10.38
N LEU A 172 -4.02 12.39 -10.66
CA LEU A 172 -4.06 13.69 -10.00
C LEU A 172 -4.75 14.75 -10.88
N THR A 173 -5.61 15.57 -10.27
CA THR A 173 -6.24 16.69 -10.97
C THR A 173 -5.27 17.85 -11.16
N THR A 174 -5.43 18.60 -12.26
CA THR A 174 -4.63 19.81 -12.56
C THR A 174 -4.72 20.84 -11.44
N GLU A 175 -5.91 21.05 -10.85
CA GLU A 175 -6.11 21.97 -9.73
C GLU A 175 -5.25 21.60 -8.49
N ARG A 176 -5.10 20.31 -8.20
CA ARG A 176 -4.28 19.86 -7.08
C ARG A 176 -2.80 20.09 -7.34
N ALA A 177 -2.36 19.91 -8.58
CA ALA A 177 -0.99 20.21 -9.00
C ALA A 177 -0.68 21.72 -8.94
N GLU A 178 -1.60 22.57 -9.37
CA GLU A 178 -1.45 24.02 -9.27
C GLU A 178 -1.34 24.50 -7.81
N LYS A 179 -2.12 23.90 -6.90
CA LYS A 179 -2.00 24.18 -5.45
C LYS A 179 -0.65 23.78 -4.87
N LEU A 180 -0.04 22.72 -5.38
CA LEU A 180 1.35 22.33 -5.06
C LEU A 180 2.37 23.15 -5.86
N GLY A 181 1.90 23.97 -6.82
CA GLY A 181 2.64 24.74 -7.82
C GLY A 181 3.56 23.89 -8.71
N VAL A 182 3.20 22.65 -8.97
CA VAL A 182 3.94 21.73 -9.83
C VAL A 182 3.29 21.68 -11.20
N ASN A 183 4.10 21.54 -12.25
CA ASN A 183 3.57 21.45 -13.61
C ASN A 183 3.30 19.97 -13.92
N LEU A 184 2.03 19.59 -13.98
CA LEU A 184 1.66 18.28 -14.52
C LEU A 184 1.92 18.25 -16.03
N VAL A 185 2.63 17.23 -16.47
CA VAL A 185 2.98 17.00 -17.88
C VAL A 185 2.86 15.52 -18.20
N GLU A 186 2.80 15.22 -19.50
CA GLU A 186 2.88 13.83 -19.97
C GLU A 186 4.24 13.20 -19.63
N LEU A 187 4.25 11.88 -19.42
CA LEU A 187 5.44 11.13 -19.05
C LEU A 187 6.62 11.42 -20.00
N GLU A 188 6.37 11.41 -21.31
CA GLU A 188 7.42 11.65 -22.31
C GLU A 188 8.05 13.04 -22.18
N ILE A 189 7.24 14.07 -21.91
CA ILE A 189 7.72 15.44 -21.71
C ILE A 189 8.63 15.50 -20.47
N LEU A 190 8.19 14.89 -19.37
CA LEU A 190 8.97 14.82 -18.14
C LEU A 190 10.33 14.16 -18.39
N LEU A 191 10.35 13.00 -19.06
CA LEU A 191 11.59 12.27 -19.34
C LEU A 191 12.57 13.08 -20.20
N ARG A 192 12.07 13.79 -21.22
CA ARG A 192 12.89 14.62 -22.12
C ARG A 192 13.42 15.88 -21.46
N GLU A 193 12.74 16.42 -20.46
CA GLU A 193 13.06 17.71 -19.85
C GLU A 193 13.75 17.62 -18.49
N ALA A 194 13.64 16.50 -17.78
CA ALA A 194 14.17 16.36 -16.43
C ALA A 194 15.70 16.21 -16.40
N ASP A 195 16.36 16.96 -15.53
CA ASP A 195 17.79 16.76 -15.21
C ASP A 195 17.94 15.71 -14.09
N TYR A 196 16.94 15.63 -13.21
CA TYR A 196 16.79 14.63 -12.15
C TYR A 196 15.41 13.99 -12.25
N ILE A 197 15.31 12.68 -12.04
CA ILE A 197 14.04 11.96 -12.00
C ILE A 197 13.93 11.21 -10.68
N THR A 198 12.83 11.40 -9.95
CA THR A 198 12.54 10.65 -8.72
C THR A 198 11.22 9.90 -8.84
N LEU A 199 11.21 8.66 -8.35
CA LEU A 199 10.08 7.74 -8.47
C LEU A 199 9.36 7.59 -7.12
N HIS A 200 8.04 7.75 -7.15
CA HIS A 200 7.12 7.61 -6.01
C HIS A 200 5.84 6.86 -6.41
N LEU A 201 5.96 5.91 -7.32
CA LEU A 201 4.87 5.09 -7.82
C LEU A 201 4.76 3.77 -7.03
N PRO A 202 3.55 3.20 -6.88
CA PRO A 202 3.41 1.80 -6.48
C PRO A 202 3.93 0.88 -7.61
N LYS A 203 4.29 -0.36 -7.26
CA LYS A 203 4.56 -1.41 -8.24
C LYS A 203 3.25 -2.06 -8.67
N THR A 204 2.90 -1.92 -9.94
CA THR A 204 1.74 -2.54 -10.58
C THR A 204 2.19 -3.17 -11.90
N LYS A 205 1.28 -3.84 -12.61
CA LYS A 205 1.58 -4.34 -13.97
C LYS A 205 1.94 -3.20 -14.93
N ASP A 206 1.36 -2.02 -14.74
CA ASP A 206 1.56 -0.86 -15.61
C ASP A 206 2.84 -0.07 -15.27
N THR A 207 3.33 -0.17 -14.03
CA THR A 207 4.54 0.51 -13.58
C THR A 207 5.76 -0.41 -13.49
N ALA A 208 5.59 -1.72 -13.66
CA ALA A 208 6.71 -2.66 -13.77
C ALA A 208 7.57 -2.31 -14.99
N HIS A 209 8.87 -2.14 -14.75
CA HIS A 209 9.84 -1.69 -15.75
C HIS A 209 9.40 -0.44 -16.52
N LEU A 210 8.71 0.48 -15.82
CA LEU A 210 8.34 1.78 -16.37
C LEU A 210 9.59 2.51 -16.88
N ILE A 211 10.72 2.43 -16.20
CA ILE A 211 11.98 2.96 -16.72
C ILE A 211 12.77 1.82 -17.36
N ASN A 212 12.61 1.68 -18.68
CA ASN A 212 13.28 0.69 -19.52
C ASN A 212 14.26 1.36 -20.51
N ALA A 213 14.95 0.56 -21.33
CA ALA A 213 15.95 1.06 -22.29
C ALA A 213 15.39 2.14 -23.24
N ASP A 214 14.20 1.96 -23.79
CA ASP A 214 13.58 2.90 -24.73
C ASP A 214 13.29 4.26 -24.08
N ARG A 215 12.77 4.24 -22.85
CA ARG A 215 12.50 5.47 -22.09
C ARG A 215 13.76 6.14 -21.59
N ILE A 216 14.81 5.37 -21.27
CA ILE A 216 16.12 5.93 -20.93
C ILE A 216 16.72 6.64 -22.15
N ALA A 217 16.56 6.08 -23.35
CA ALA A 217 17.14 6.65 -24.58
C ALA A 217 16.64 8.08 -24.87
N ILE A 218 15.38 8.39 -24.55
CA ILE A 218 14.80 9.72 -24.78
C ILE A 218 15.11 10.74 -23.68
N MET A 219 15.69 10.33 -22.56
CA MET A 219 16.06 11.24 -21.48
C MET A 219 17.19 12.18 -21.90
N LYS A 220 17.43 13.24 -21.12
CA LYS A 220 18.64 14.06 -21.28
C LYS A 220 19.89 13.23 -21.05
N ASP A 221 20.94 13.56 -21.81
CA ASP A 221 22.27 13.03 -21.52
C ASP A 221 22.76 13.57 -20.17
N GLY A 222 23.22 12.66 -19.31
CA GLY A 222 23.67 13.00 -17.96
C GLY A 222 22.55 13.18 -16.94
N VAL A 223 21.34 12.70 -17.24
CA VAL A 223 20.23 12.61 -16.26
C VAL A 223 20.65 11.80 -15.03
N ARG A 224 20.08 12.15 -13.86
CA ARG A 224 20.26 11.41 -12.60
C ARG A 224 18.92 10.86 -12.11
N ILE A 225 18.90 9.62 -11.64
CA ILE A 225 17.67 8.93 -11.27
C ILE A 225 17.71 8.53 -9.79
N ILE A 226 16.56 8.62 -9.11
CA ILE A 226 16.39 8.25 -7.71
C ILE A 226 15.16 7.35 -7.59
N ASN A 227 15.33 6.16 -7.03
CA ASN A 227 14.21 5.28 -6.68
C ASN A 227 14.32 4.81 -5.23
N CYS A 228 13.47 5.41 -4.39
CA CYS A 228 13.24 4.96 -3.02
C CYS A 228 11.79 4.50 -2.82
N ALA A 229 11.09 4.12 -3.91
CA ALA A 229 9.68 3.75 -3.87
C ALA A 229 9.49 2.23 -3.88
N ARG A 230 9.67 1.58 -5.03
CA ARG A 230 9.59 0.11 -5.17
C ARG A 230 10.59 -0.40 -6.19
N GLY A 231 11.17 -1.57 -5.91
CA GLY A 231 12.04 -2.28 -6.83
C GLY A 231 11.28 -2.83 -8.04
N GLY A 232 11.95 -2.85 -9.20
CA GLY A 232 11.35 -3.29 -10.47
C GLY A 232 10.44 -2.28 -11.16
N ILE A 233 10.39 -1.02 -10.71
CA ILE A 233 9.88 0.07 -11.55
C ILE A 233 10.93 0.49 -12.58
N ILE A 234 12.22 0.30 -12.25
CA ILE A 234 13.35 0.49 -13.15
C ILE A 234 13.83 -0.90 -13.56
N ASP A 235 14.07 -1.10 -14.85
CA ASP A 235 14.81 -2.25 -15.36
C ASP A 235 16.30 -2.10 -14.96
N GLU A 236 16.74 -2.93 -14.02
CA GLU A 236 18.09 -2.86 -13.44
C GLU A 236 19.19 -3.19 -14.47
N GLY A 237 18.88 -3.98 -15.50
CA GLY A 237 19.81 -4.28 -16.59
C GLY A 237 19.97 -3.08 -17.53
N ALA A 238 18.85 -2.51 -17.96
CA ALA A 238 18.85 -1.35 -18.85
C ALA A 238 19.56 -0.14 -18.21
N ILE A 239 19.33 0.09 -16.91
CA ILE A 239 19.97 1.22 -16.22
C ILE A 239 21.48 1.01 -16.03
N ALA A 240 21.93 -0.23 -15.80
CA ALA A 240 23.35 -0.53 -15.68
C ALA A 240 24.11 -0.19 -16.97
N GLU A 241 23.56 -0.57 -18.13
CA GLU A 241 24.14 -0.22 -19.44
C GLU A 241 24.08 1.28 -19.73
N ALA A 242 23.02 1.96 -19.30
CA ALA A 242 22.91 3.41 -19.43
C ALA A 242 23.95 4.18 -18.59
N ILE A 243 24.34 3.64 -17.44
CA ILE A 243 25.40 4.21 -16.61
C ILE A 243 26.78 3.95 -17.22
N LYS A 244 27.03 2.72 -17.70
CA LYS A 244 28.29 2.37 -18.38
C LYS A 244 28.52 3.21 -19.64
N SER A 245 27.47 3.47 -20.41
CA SER A 245 27.53 4.31 -21.62
C SER A 245 27.62 5.81 -21.32
N GLY A 246 27.38 6.25 -20.07
CA GLY A 246 27.35 7.66 -19.68
C GLY A 246 26.05 8.39 -20.03
N LYS A 247 25.05 7.70 -20.60
CA LYS A 247 23.71 8.26 -20.85
C LYS A 247 23.08 8.76 -19.55
N VAL A 248 23.20 7.96 -18.48
CA VAL A 248 22.77 8.29 -17.12
C VAL A 248 24.03 8.62 -16.30
N ALA A 249 24.09 9.84 -15.77
CA ALA A 249 25.27 10.30 -14.99
C ALA A 249 25.33 9.67 -13.60
N GLY A 250 24.22 9.14 -13.10
CA GLY A 250 24.20 8.36 -11.87
C GLY A 250 22.81 7.97 -11.41
N ILE A 251 22.75 7.00 -10.51
CA ILE A 251 21.51 6.53 -9.89
C ILE A 251 21.66 6.34 -8.38
N ALA A 252 20.58 6.60 -7.66
CA ALA A 252 20.44 6.27 -6.25
C ALA A 252 19.24 5.32 -6.06
N LEU A 253 19.50 4.13 -5.54
CA LEU A 253 18.51 3.09 -5.31
C LEU A 253 18.47 2.72 -3.82
N ASP A 254 17.28 2.77 -3.25
CA ASP A 254 17.01 2.22 -1.91
C ASP A 254 16.28 0.87 -1.97
N VAL A 255 15.75 0.50 -3.13
CA VAL A 255 14.88 -0.65 -3.34
C VAL A 255 15.29 -1.39 -4.60
N PHE A 256 15.12 -2.72 -4.60
CA PHE A 256 15.64 -3.62 -5.63
C PHE A 256 14.59 -4.61 -6.13
N GLU A 257 14.73 -5.12 -7.36
CA GLU A 257 13.83 -6.13 -7.91
C GLU A 257 13.72 -7.36 -7.01
N ASN A 258 14.88 -7.84 -6.55
CA ASN A 258 15.02 -8.90 -5.57
C ASN A 258 15.69 -8.33 -4.32
N GLU A 259 15.05 -8.52 -3.17
CA GLU A 259 15.58 -8.12 -1.88
C GLU A 259 15.71 -9.36 -0.96
N PRO A 260 16.91 -9.64 -0.40
CA PRO A 260 18.14 -8.84 -0.45
C PRO A 260 18.79 -8.75 -1.84
N LEU A 261 19.52 -7.66 -2.09
CA LEU A 261 20.26 -7.48 -3.35
C LEU A 261 21.26 -8.62 -3.56
N GLU A 262 21.14 -9.32 -4.69
CA GLU A 262 21.97 -10.47 -5.05
C GLU A 262 23.47 -10.11 -5.07
N ALA A 263 24.33 -11.07 -4.75
CA ALA A 263 25.78 -10.85 -4.66
C ALA A 263 26.39 -10.55 -6.04
N GLU A 264 25.82 -11.13 -7.08
CA GLU A 264 26.21 -11.04 -8.49
C GLU A 264 25.55 -9.86 -9.23
N SER A 265 24.75 -9.03 -8.54
CA SER A 265 24.07 -7.89 -9.17
C SER A 265 25.09 -6.91 -9.76
N VAL A 266 24.94 -6.62 -11.06
CA VAL A 266 25.77 -5.67 -11.82
C VAL A 266 25.80 -4.30 -11.16
N LEU A 267 24.73 -3.90 -10.46
CA LEU A 267 24.65 -2.62 -9.75
C LEU A 267 25.76 -2.44 -8.71
N ARG A 268 26.28 -3.53 -8.12
CA ARG A 268 27.36 -3.50 -7.13
C ARG A 268 28.71 -3.07 -7.73
N GLU A 269 28.87 -3.20 -9.04
CA GLU A 269 30.13 -2.92 -9.75
C GLU A 269 30.19 -1.49 -10.32
N LEU A 270 29.07 -0.76 -10.32
CA LEU A 270 28.91 0.52 -11.00
C LEU A 270 29.48 1.73 -10.21
N GLY A 271 30.73 1.64 -9.74
CA GLY A 271 31.55 2.77 -9.30
C GLY A 271 30.89 3.83 -8.40
N ALA A 272 31.37 5.08 -8.49
CA ALA A 272 30.92 6.19 -7.62
C ALA A 272 29.61 6.86 -8.08
N ASN A 273 29.12 6.51 -9.28
CA ASN A 273 27.90 7.08 -9.87
C ASN A 273 26.64 6.35 -9.37
N VAL A 274 26.80 5.30 -8.56
CA VAL A 274 25.69 4.49 -8.03
C VAL A 274 25.72 4.53 -6.51
N ILE A 275 24.58 4.87 -5.91
CA ILE A 275 24.36 4.82 -4.46
C ILE A 275 23.30 3.76 -4.19
N LEU A 276 23.65 2.79 -3.36
CA LEU A 276 22.77 1.70 -2.97
C LEU A 276 22.55 1.77 -1.45
N THR A 277 21.31 1.80 -1.00
CA THR A 277 20.95 1.67 0.41
C THR A 277 19.99 0.50 0.61
N PRO A 278 20.08 -0.24 1.74
CA PRO A 278 19.31 -1.46 1.96
C PRO A 278 17.91 -1.14 2.48
N HIS A 279 17.06 -0.52 1.66
CA HIS A 279 15.65 -0.24 1.97
C HIS A 279 15.46 0.55 3.27
N LEU A 280 16.16 1.67 3.38
CA LEU A 280 16.21 2.53 4.55
C LEU A 280 15.16 3.66 4.54
N GLY A 281 14.34 3.80 3.50
CA GLY A 281 13.40 4.91 3.38
C GLY A 281 12.43 5.08 4.56
N ALA A 282 12.17 4.03 5.33
CA ALA A 282 11.34 4.08 6.54
C ALA A 282 12.12 3.81 7.84
N SER A 283 13.44 3.76 7.78
CA SER A 283 14.32 3.35 8.88
C SER A 283 14.75 4.54 9.74
N THR A 284 13.76 5.26 10.29
CA THR A 284 13.96 6.32 11.30
C THR A 284 13.22 5.99 12.58
N GLU A 285 13.67 6.52 13.72
CA GLU A 285 13.01 6.31 15.02
C GLU A 285 11.55 6.76 14.98
N GLU A 286 11.29 7.95 14.42
CA GLU A 286 9.95 8.51 14.30
C GLU A 286 9.03 7.64 13.44
N ALA A 287 9.55 7.16 12.29
CA ALA A 287 8.78 6.27 11.43
C ALA A 287 8.48 4.95 12.13
N GLN A 288 9.42 4.39 12.89
CA GLN A 288 9.19 3.15 13.66
C GLN A 288 8.07 3.31 14.67
N THR A 289 8.12 4.38 15.46
CA THR A 289 7.09 4.66 16.46
C THR A 289 5.73 4.88 15.80
N ASN A 290 5.67 5.70 14.75
CA ASN A 290 4.42 6.02 14.07
C ASN A 290 3.73 4.79 13.47
N VAL A 291 4.48 3.94 12.77
CA VAL A 291 3.90 2.72 12.16
C VAL A 291 3.51 1.69 13.21
N ALA A 292 4.26 1.61 14.32
CA ALA A 292 3.95 0.73 15.44
C ALA A 292 2.65 1.16 16.12
N VAL A 293 2.51 2.44 16.46
CA VAL A 293 1.30 3.00 17.08
C VAL A 293 0.10 2.78 16.18
N ASP A 294 0.18 3.18 14.90
CA ASP A 294 -0.96 3.12 13.99
C ASP A 294 -1.49 1.68 13.80
N VAL A 295 -0.59 0.70 13.64
CA VAL A 295 -1.00 -0.70 13.46
C VAL A 295 -1.45 -1.33 14.77
N ALA A 296 -0.79 -1.03 15.90
CA ALA A 296 -1.19 -1.55 17.21
C ALA A 296 -2.61 -1.08 17.58
N GLU A 297 -2.93 0.19 17.33
CA GLU A 297 -4.28 0.72 17.53
C GLU A 297 -5.31 0.00 16.64
N GLN A 298 -4.99 -0.26 15.37
CA GLN A 298 -5.90 -0.97 14.48
C GLN A 298 -6.11 -2.42 14.89
N ILE A 299 -5.06 -3.13 15.34
CA ILE A 299 -5.18 -4.47 15.91
C ILE A 299 -6.07 -4.43 17.16
N ARG A 300 -5.81 -3.50 18.08
CA ARG A 300 -6.62 -3.30 19.29
C ARG A 300 -8.09 -3.10 18.92
N ASP A 301 -8.36 -2.19 17.99
CA ASP A 301 -9.71 -1.85 17.57
C ASP A 301 -10.42 -3.09 16.98
N VAL A 302 -9.79 -3.84 16.07
CA VAL A 302 -10.38 -5.06 15.50
C VAL A 302 -10.62 -6.15 16.55
N LEU A 303 -9.71 -6.33 17.51
CA LEU A 303 -9.88 -7.29 18.60
C LEU A 303 -11.04 -6.90 19.55
N LEU A 304 -11.35 -5.60 19.66
CA LEU A 304 -12.52 -5.08 20.38
C LEU A 304 -13.80 -5.08 19.55
N GLY A 305 -13.77 -5.56 18.30
CA GLY A 305 -14.91 -5.57 17.38
C GLY A 305 -15.18 -4.22 16.70
N LEU A 306 -14.25 -3.27 16.80
CA LEU A 306 -14.27 -2.01 16.06
C LEU A 306 -13.68 -2.21 14.65
N PRO A 307 -14.05 -1.36 13.67
CA PRO A 307 -13.57 -1.48 12.30
C PRO A 307 -12.07 -1.15 12.18
N ALA A 308 -11.40 -1.82 11.24
CA ALA A 308 -10.06 -1.43 10.81
C ALA A 308 -10.09 -0.08 10.06
N ARG A 309 -9.06 0.74 10.26
CA ARG A 309 -8.94 2.06 9.61
C ARG A 309 -8.31 1.94 8.22
N SER A 310 -7.25 1.16 8.10
CA SER A 310 -6.42 1.04 6.90
C SER A 310 -6.37 -0.40 6.43
N ALA A 311 -7.54 -1.03 6.29
CA ALA A 311 -7.63 -2.39 5.78
C ALA A 311 -7.26 -2.43 4.30
N VAL A 312 -6.27 -3.24 3.94
CA VAL A 312 -5.82 -3.37 2.54
C VAL A 312 -6.69 -4.33 1.75
N ASN A 313 -7.49 -5.15 2.43
CA ASN A 313 -8.29 -6.22 1.82
C ASN A 313 -9.80 -6.14 2.07
N ILE A 314 -10.29 -4.98 2.52
CA ILE A 314 -11.73 -4.69 2.56
C ILE A 314 -12.08 -3.77 1.38
N PRO A 315 -12.86 -4.22 0.39
CA PRO A 315 -13.19 -3.42 -0.79
C PRO A 315 -13.90 -2.10 -0.45
N GLY A 316 -13.37 -0.98 -0.93
CA GLY A 316 -14.03 0.34 -0.89
C GLY A 316 -14.17 0.98 0.50
N LEU A 317 -13.55 0.44 1.54
CA LEU A 317 -13.77 0.88 2.92
C LEU A 317 -12.60 1.75 3.42
N ARG A 318 -12.67 3.06 3.18
CA ARG A 318 -11.74 4.05 3.75
C ARG A 318 -12.31 4.64 5.05
N PRO A 319 -11.49 5.16 6.00
CA PRO A 319 -11.99 5.73 7.26
C PRO A 319 -13.05 6.83 7.10
N ASP A 320 -12.85 7.73 6.14
CA ASP A 320 -13.72 8.85 5.81
C ASP A 320 -15.03 8.41 5.15
N VAL A 321 -14.96 7.31 4.39
CA VAL A 321 -16.12 6.64 3.78
C VAL A 321 -16.90 5.88 4.84
N TRP A 322 -16.23 5.20 5.79
CA TRP A 322 -16.87 4.43 6.86
C TRP A 322 -17.79 5.29 7.73
N GLN A 323 -17.34 6.46 8.20
CA GLN A 323 -18.17 7.30 9.06
C GLN A 323 -19.46 7.75 8.36
N LYS A 324 -19.37 8.08 7.07
CA LYS A 324 -20.53 8.48 6.26
C LYS A 324 -21.45 7.30 5.94
N LEU A 325 -20.87 6.14 5.65
CA LEU A 325 -21.62 4.96 5.22
C LEU A 325 -22.10 4.07 6.38
N LYS A 326 -21.59 4.24 7.60
CA LYS A 326 -21.89 3.36 8.75
C LYS A 326 -23.38 3.02 8.91
N PRO A 327 -24.33 3.98 8.86
CA PRO A 327 -25.75 3.65 8.98
C PRO A 327 -26.24 2.75 7.83
N TYR A 328 -25.77 3.01 6.60
CA TYR A 328 -26.11 2.24 5.41
C TYR A 328 -25.48 0.84 5.40
N LEU A 329 -24.28 0.68 5.97
CA LEU A 329 -23.64 -0.64 6.11
C LEU A 329 -24.41 -1.52 7.09
N GLN A 330 -24.80 -0.96 8.24
CA GLN A 330 -25.64 -1.67 9.22
C GLN A 330 -26.98 -2.05 8.62
N LEU A 331 -27.62 -1.11 7.90
CA LEU A 331 -28.87 -1.34 7.21
C LEU A 331 -28.74 -2.44 6.15
N ALA A 332 -27.74 -2.35 5.27
CA ALA A 332 -27.50 -3.34 4.23
C ALA A 332 -27.23 -4.74 4.80
N GLU A 333 -26.46 -4.84 5.89
CA GLU A 333 -26.25 -6.10 6.60
C GLU A 333 -27.56 -6.67 7.17
N MET A 334 -28.39 -5.83 7.79
CA MET A 334 -29.71 -6.24 8.30
C MET A 334 -30.65 -6.70 7.17
N LEU A 335 -30.74 -5.92 6.08
CA LEU A 335 -31.55 -6.25 4.91
C LEU A 335 -31.05 -7.53 4.26
N GLY A 336 -29.72 -7.72 4.14
CA GLY A 336 -29.12 -8.92 3.59
C GLY A 336 -29.48 -10.16 4.42
N ASN A 337 -29.39 -10.04 5.74
CA ASN A 337 -29.78 -11.10 6.66
C ASN A 337 -31.27 -11.43 6.53
N LEU A 338 -32.13 -10.40 6.50
CA LEU A 338 -33.57 -10.55 6.35
C LEU A 338 -33.94 -11.24 5.01
N VAL A 339 -33.41 -10.75 3.88
CA VAL A 339 -33.73 -11.33 2.57
C VAL A 339 -33.22 -12.75 2.43
N GLY A 340 -32.07 -13.08 3.05
CA GLY A 340 -31.55 -14.44 3.10
C GLY A 340 -32.46 -15.39 3.85
N GLN A 341 -33.00 -14.96 5.00
CA GLN A 341 -33.97 -15.76 5.75
C GLN A 341 -35.31 -15.92 4.99
N LEU A 342 -35.80 -14.85 4.36
CA LEU A 342 -37.04 -14.88 3.57
C LEU A 342 -36.91 -15.75 2.33
N ALA A 343 -35.74 -15.81 1.69
CA ALA A 343 -35.50 -16.65 0.53
C ALA A 343 -35.61 -18.15 0.85
N GLY A 344 -35.41 -18.55 2.12
CA GLY A 344 -35.71 -19.91 2.62
C GLY A 344 -34.89 -21.06 2.00
N GLY A 345 -33.91 -20.75 1.14
CA GLY A 345 -33.17 -21.73 0.34
C GLY A 345 -31.99 -21.13 -0.40
N ARG A 346 -31.48 -21.84 -1.41
CA ARG A 346 -30.32 -21.38 -2.20
C ARG A 346 -30.67 -20.11 -2.97
N VAL A 347 -29.82 -19.09 -2.84
CA VAL A 347 -29.86 -17.85 -3.62
C VAL A 347 -28.87 -17.99 -4.78
N ASP A 348 -29.32 -17.65 -5.98
CA ASP A 348 -28.52 -17.70 -7.21
C ASP A 348 -28.14 -16.29 -7.68
N ASN A 349 -28.98 -15.28 -7.39
CA ASN A 349 -28.71 -13.89 -7.73
C ASN A 349 -29.15 -12.95 -6.59
N LEU A 350 -28.29 -11.97 -6.26
CA LEU A 350 -28.62 -10.84 -5.40
C LEU A 350 -28.52 -9.54 -6.21
N ASN A 351 -29.66 -8.86 -6.41
CA ASN A 351 -29.68 -7.51 -6.94
C ASN A 351 -29.66 -6.50 -5.79
N VAL A 352 -28.68 -5.60 -5.81
CA VAL A 352 -28.53 -4.48 -4.87
C VAL A 352 -28.84 -3.19 -5.61
N LYS A 353 -30.02 -2.62 -5.40
CA LYS A 353 -30.40 -1.31 -5.95
C LYS A 353 -30.17 -0.22 -4.90
N LEU A 354 -29.30 0.72 -5.23
CA LEU A 354 -29.08 1.96 -4.47
C LEU A 354 -29.90 3.08 -5.12
N GLN A 355 -30.85 3.66 -4.39
CA GLN A 355 -31.74 4.70 -4.91
C GLN A 355 -31.60 6.02 -4.13
N GLY A 356 -31.76 7.16 -4.80
CA GLY A 356 -31.65 8.50 -4.22
C GLY A 356 -30.21 8.94 -3.99
N GLU A 357 -29.95 9.70 -2.93
CA GLU A 357 -28.64 10.30 -2.63
C GLU A 357 -27.52 9.25 -2.53
N ILE A 358 -27.82 8.05 -2.04
CA ILE A 358 -26.85 6.97 -1.86
C ILE A 358 -26.37 6.38 -3.21
N ALA A 359 -27.12 6.56 -4.30
CA ALA A 359 -26.75 6.08 -5.64
C ALA A 359 -25.43 6.73 -6.14
N ASN A 360 -25.10 7.91 -5.62
CA ASN A 360 -23.87 8.66 -5.96
C ASN A 360 -22.68 8.33 -5.03
N SER A 361 -22.86 7.46 -4.04
CA SER A 361 -21.80 7.10 -3.10
C SER A 361 -20.94 5.90 -3.56
N GLU A 362 -19.86 5.59 -2.84
CA GLU A 362 -19.11 4.35 -3.05
C GLU A 362 -19.99 3.15 -2.63
N SER A 363 -20.45 2.35 -3.61
CA SER A 363 -21.42 1.27 -3.42
C SER A 363 -20.82 -0.02 -2.87
N GLN A 364 -19.54 -0.27 -3.16
CA GLN A 364 -18.86 -1.52 -2.85
C GLN A 364 -19.00 -1.93 -1.37
N PRO A 365 -18.74 -1.03 -0.39
CA PRO A 365 -18.99 -1.31 1.02
C PRO A 365 -20.41 -1.80 1.33
N ILE A 366 -21.41 -1.19 0.69
CA ILE A 366 -22.84 -1.50 0.90
C ILE A 366 -23.17 -2.87 0.32
N VAL A 367 -22.67 -3.17 -0.88
CA VAL A 367 -22.83 -4.49 -1.52
C VAL A 367 -22.17 -5.58 -0.66
N VAL A 368 -20.95 -5.34 -0.17
CA VAL A 368 -20.24 -6.28 0.72
C VAL A 368 -21.02 -6.48 2.03
N ALA A 369 -21.57 -5.42 2.61
CA ALA A 369 -22.39 -5.49 3.82
C ALA A 369 -23.66 -6.32 3.59
N ALA A 370 -24.35 -6.12 2.46
CA ALA A 370 -25.51 -6.90 2.06
C ALA A 370 -25.17 -8.39 1.90
N LEU A 371 -24.06 -8.71 1.23
CA LEU A 371 -23.58 -10.09 1.08
C LEU A 371 -23.19 -10.72 2.41
N LYS A 372 -22.50 -10.00 3.28
CA LYS A 372 -22.18 -10.45 4.64
C LYS A 372 -23.46 -10.81 5.39
N GLY A 373 -24.44 -9.91 5.39
CA GLY A 373 -25.76 -10.15 5.97
C GLY A 373 -26.43 -11.40 5.39
N LEU A 374 -26.49 -11.50 4.06
CA LEU A 374 -27.09 -12.62 3.33
C LEU A 374 -26.48 -13.98 3.71
N LEU A 375 -25.16 -14.03 3.84
CA LEU A 375 -24.41 -15.27 4.08
C LEU A 375 -24.29 -15.62 5.57
N SER A 376 -24.49 -14.66 6.47
CA SER A 376 -24.30 -14.82 7.92
C SER A 376 -25.14 -15.96 8.52
N PRO A 377 -26.42 -16.18 8.15
CA PRO A 377 -27.20 -17.31 8.67
C PRO A 377 -26.58 -18.69 8.35
N ALA A 378 -25.94 -18.83 7.19
CA ALA A 378 -25.35 -20.09 6.73
C ALA A 378 -23.89 -20.26 7.18
N LEU A 379 -23.10 -19.19 7.20
CA LEU A 379 -21.65 -19.23 7.42
C LEU A 379 -21.22 -18.75 8.81
N ARG A 380 -22.12 -18.09 9.56
CA ARG A 380 -21.87 -17.52 10.89
C ARG A 380 -20.61 -16.65 10.89
N GLU A 381 -19.73 -16.84 11.87
CA GLU A 381 -18.48 -16.07 12.05
C GLU A 381 -17.46 -16.27 10.92
N ARG A 382 -17.66 -17.22 10.01
CA ARG A 382 -16.76 -17.44 8.87
C ARG A 382 -16.93 -16.41 7.76
N VAL A 383 -18.01 -15.62 7.74
CA VAL A 383 -18.21 -14.57 6.75
C VAL A 383 -18.14 -13.19 7.39
N ASN A 384 -17.39 -12.29 6.75
CA ASN A 384 -17.22 -10.91 7.19
C ASN A 384 -17.01 -9.97 5.99
N PHE A 385 -16.72 -8.69 6.27
CA PHE A 385 -16.53 -7.67 5.23
C PHE A 385 -15.32 -7.92 4.30
N VAL A 386 -14.41 -8.83 4.67
CA VAL A 386 -13.24 -9.18 3.87
C VAL A 386 -13.61 -10.24 2.83
N ASN A 387 -14.27 -11.33 3.25
CA ASN A 387 -14.46 -12.51 2.40
C ASN A 387 -15.88 -12.67 1.81
N ALA A 388 -16.86 -11.84 2.21
CA ALA A 388 -18.26 -11.99 1.75
C ALA A 388 -18.41 -12.08 0.23
N SER A 389 -17.69 -11.26 -0.54
CA SER A 389 -17.72 -11.30 -2.01
C SER A 389 -17.13 -12.58 -2.60
N ILE A 390 -16.07 -13.12 -1.98
CA ILE A 390 -15.44 -14.37 -2.42
C ILE A 390 -16.36 -15.54 -2.10
N GLU A 391 -16.88 -15.60 -0.87
CA GLU A 391 -17.80 -16.64 -0.41
C GLU A 391 -19.08 -16.68 -1.27
N ALA A 392 -19.59 -15.52 -1.68
CA ALA A 392 -20.71 -15.41 -2.60
C ALA A 392 -20.38 -16.00 -3.97
N LYS A 393 -19.24 -15.62 -4.55
CA LYS A 393 -18.79 -16.10 -5.86
C LYS A 393 -18.53 -17.60 -5.89
N GLU A 394 -17.88 -18.14 -4.85
CA GLU A 394 -17.62 -19.59 -4.74
C GLU A 394 -18.91 -20.41 -4.60
N ARG A 395 -19.98 -19.81 -4.07
CA ARG A 395 -21.33 -20.39 -4.01
C ARG A 395 -22.15 -20.16 -5.28
N GLY A 396 -21.58 -19.50 -6.29
CA GLY A 396 -22.26 -19.19 -7.55
C GLY A 396 -23.31 -18.08 -7.45
N ILE A 397 -23.29 -17.28 -6.38
CA ILE A 397 -24.21 -16.15 -6.24
C ILE A 397 -23.74 -15.03 -7.17
N HIS A 398 -24.55 -14.71 -8.17
CA HIS A 398 -24.32 -13.56 -9.04
C HIS A 398 -24.83 -12.28 -8.36
N VAL A 399 -24.06 -11.20 -8.43
CA VAL A 399 -24.45 -9.92 -7.82
C VAL A 399 -24.61 -8.88 -8.89
N THR A 400 -25.80 -8.30 -8.95
CA THR A 400 -26.09 -7.16 -9.82
C THR A 400 -26.20 -5.91 -8.97
N GLU A 401 -25.45 -4.87 -9.31
CA GLU A 401 -25.60 -3.55 -8.69
C GLU A 401 -26.40 -2.65 -9.63
N THR A 402 -27.46 -2.03 -9.11
CA THR A 402 -28.25 -1.02 -9.82
C THR A 402 -28.14 0.32 -9.10
N ARG A 403 -27.85 1.39 -9.83
CA ARG A 403 -27.81 2.76 -9.27
C ARG A 403 -28.91 3.60 -9.91
N ASP A 404 -29.72 4.21 -9.06
CA ASP A 404 -30.87 5.01 -9.48
C ASP A 404 -30.89 6.35 -8.73
N PRO A 405 -30.46 7.46 -9.34
CA PRO A 405 -30.37 8.74 -8.64
C PRO A 405 -31.74 9.39 -8.40
N SER A 406 -32.84 8.78 -8.86
CA SER A 406 -34.19 9.28 -8.57
C SER A 406 -34.50 9.16 -7.08
N VAL A 407 -35.23 10.14 -6.57
CA VAL A 407 -35.76 10.16 -5.20
C VAL A 407 -37.25 9.85 -5.29
N GLU A 408 -37.69 8.81 -4.59
CA GLU A 408 -39.11 8.43 -4.48
C GLU A 408 -39.59 8.67 -3.05
N ASP A 409 -39.73 7.60 -2.26
CA ASP A 409 -40.31 7.64 -0.92
C ASP A 409 -39.34 8.16 0.17
N TYR A 410 -38.03 7.99 -0.05
CA TYR A 410 -36.96 8.38 0.88
C TYR A 410 -35.83 9.11 0.15
N SER A 411 -35.07 9.96 0.87
CA SER A 411 -33.91 10.67 0.31
C SER A 411 -32.81 9.71 -0.17
N GLY A 412 -32.72 8.52 0.42
CA GLY A 412 -31.96 7.40 -0.12
C GLY A 412 -32.45 6.07 0.45
N SER A 413 -32.41 5.02 -0.35
CA SER A 413 -32.88 3.68 0.05
C SER A 413 -32.05 2.56 -0.58
N ILE A 414 -32.01 1.42 0.11
CA ILE A 414 -31.32 0.21 -0.33
C ILE A 414 -32.39 -0.86 -0.57
N HIS A 415 -32.48 -1.34 -1.81
CA HIS A 415 -33.36 -2.45 -2.15
C HIS A 415 -32.51 -3.69 -2.43
N LEU A 416 -32.78 -4.77 -1.71
CA LEU A 416 -32.17 -6.06 -1.95
C LEU A 416 -33.21 -7.01 -2.51
N THR A 417 -32.93 -7.57 -3.68
CA THR A 417 -33.75 -8.62 -4.28
C THR A 417 -32.94 -9.89 -4.41
N ALA A 418 -33.32 -10.94 -3.68
CA ALA A 418 -32.72 -12.25 -3.79
C ALA A 418 -33.59 -13.14 -4.70
N HIS A 419 -32.98 -13.71 -5.73
CA HIS A 419 -33.58 -14.75 -6.56
C HIS A 419 -32.98 -16.10 -6.18
N GLY A 420 -33.83 -17.05 -5.85
CA GLY A 420 -33.39 -18.37 -5.43
C GLY A 420 -34.37 -19.48 -5.80
N SER A 421 -34.07 -20.67 -5.29
CA SER A 421 -34.84 -21.90 -5.53
C SER A 421 -36.33 -21.83 -5.16
N GLN A 422 -36.72 -20.93 -4.25
CA GLN A 422 -38.11 -20.75 -3.81
C GLN A 422 -38.78 -19.50 -4.42
N GLY A 423 -38.16 -18.89 -5.42
CA GLY A 423 -38.66 -17.69 -6.09
C GLY A 423 -37.88 -16.43 -5.72
N GLN A 424 -38.52 -15.29 -5.89
CA GLN A 424 -37.95 -13.96 -5.67
C GLN A 424 -38.45 -13.38 -4.35
N GLN A 425 -37.54 -12.84 -3.55
CA GLN A 425 -37.85 -12.09 -2.33
C GLN A 425 -37.15 -10.74 -2.39
N SER A 426 -37.83 -9.71 -1.90
CA SER A 426 -37.29 -8.34 -1.89
C SER A 426 -37.53 -7.65 -0.56
N VAL A 427 -36.54 -6.89 -0.11
CA VAL A 427 -36.61 -6.04 1.08
C VAL A 427 -36.04 -4.67 0.73
N THR A 428 -36.62 -3.64 1.34
CA THR A 428 -36.20 -2.24 1.17
C THR A 428 -36.06 -1.60 2.53
N GLY A 429 -35.08 -0.71 2.70
CA GLY A 429 -34.94 0.12 3.88
C GLY A 429 -34.11 1.36 3.65
#